data_AF-A0A4U0YVT7-F1
#
_entry.id   AF-A0A4U0YVT7-F1
#
_cell.length_a   1.000
_cell.length_b   1.000
_cell.length_c   1.000
_cell.angle_alpha   90.00
_cell.angle_beta   90.00
_cell.angle_gamma   90.00
#
_symmetry.space_group_name_H-M   'P 1'
#
loop_
_entity.id
_entity.type
_entity.pdbx_description
1 polymer ?
#
loop_
_entity_poly.entity_id
_entity_poly.type
_entity_poly.pdbx_seq_one_letter_code
_entity_poly.pdbx_strand_id
1 'polypeptide(L)' 'RAVPEPARAVGDGDAAEREALIDAMERAGWVQAKAARLRGMTPRQIGYALKKHGITVEKF' A
#
# COMPACT_ATOMS: atom_id res chain seq x y z
N ARG A 1 -28.71 25.55 -5.80
CA ARG A 1 -27.95 24.86 -4.73
C ARG A 1 -27.14 23.75 -5.39
N ALA A 2 -25.88 24.00 -5.74
CA ALA A 2 -25.02 22.98 -6.32
C ALA A 2 -24.55 22.07 -5.17
N VAL A 3 -24.94 20.80 -5.23
CA VAL A 3 -24.34 19.73 -4.42
C VAL A 3 -23.06 19.34 -5.15
N PRO A 4 -21.86 19.45 -4.55
CA PRO A 4 -20.67 18.92 -5.19
C PRO A 4 -20.78 17.39 -5.17
N GLU A 5 -20.86 16.78 -6.35
CA GLU A 5 -20.63 15.34 -6.49
C GLU A 5 -19.23 15.01 -5.97
N PRO A 6 -19.04 13.93 -5.20
CA PRO A 6 -17.70 13.51 -4.82
C PRO A 6 -17.03 12.99 -6.09
N ALA A 7 -16.27 13.88 -6.73
CA ALA A 7 -15.29 13.50 -7.74
C ALA A 7 -14.46 12.37 -7.13
N ARG A 8 -14.67 11.15 -7.63
CA ARG A 8 -13.90 9.99 -7.23
C ARG A 8 -12.43 10.38 -7.37
N ALA A 9 -11.75 10.47 -6.24
CA ALA A 9 -10.33 10.73 -6.12
C ALA A 9 -9.56 9.50 -6.62
N VAL A 10 -9.56 9.29 -7.94
CA VAL A 10 -8.83 8.20 -8.59
C VAL A 10 -7.32 8.49 -8.60
N GLY A 11 -6.87 9.64 -8.09
CA GLY A 11 -5.46 9.97 -7.85
C GLY A 11 -5.00 9.80 -6.40
N ASP A 12 -5.80 10.20 -5.41
CA ASP A 12 -5.39 10.19 -4.00
C ASP A 12 -5.36 8.79 -3.39
N GLY A 13 -6.21 7.88 -3.88
CA GLY A 13 -6.30 6.51 -3.35
C GLY A 13 -5.03 5.69 -3.58
N ASP A 14 -4.40 5.82 -4.75
CA ASP A 14 -3.18 5.07 -5.07
C ASP A 14 -1.95 5.63 -4.31
N ALA A 15 -1.86 6.95 -4.13
CA ALA A 15 -0.79 7.57 -3.35
C ALA A 15 -0.88 7.18 -1.87
N ALA A 16 -2.07 7.24 -1.28
CA ALA A 16 -2.30 6.82 0.10
C ALA A 16 -2.09 5.31 0.30
N GLU A 17 -2.48 4.49 -0.68
CA GLU A 17 -2.21 3.04 -0.66
C GLU A 17 -0.71 2.75 -0.64
N ARG A 18 0.05 3.46 -1.49
CA ARG A 18 1.52 3.37 -1.58
C ARG A 18 2.19 3.77 -0.28
N GLU A 19 1.83 4.90 0.31
CA GLU A 19 2.41 5.38 1.57
C GLU A 19 2.16 4.39 2.71
N ALA A 20 0.93 3.88 2.83
CA ALA A 20 0.61 2.90 3.84
C ALA A 20 1.29 1.52 3.61
N LEU A 21 1.68 1.20 2.36
CA LEU A 21 2.50 0.02 2.06
C LEU A 21 3.93 0.22 2.54
N ILE A 22 4.49 1.42 2.35
CA ILE A 22 5.82 1.77 2.81
C ILE A 22 5.86 1.72 4.35
N ASP A 23 4.93 2.38 5.06
CA ASP A 23 4.85 2.35 6.53
C ASP A 23 4.82 0.91 7.07
N ALA A 24 3.97 0.07 6.49
CA ALA A 24 3.87 -1.33 6.91
C ALA A 24 5.17 -2.12 6.66
N MET A 25 5.86 -1.84 5.55
CA MET A 25 7.14 -2.47 5.23
C MET A 25 8.26 -1.99 6.15
N GLU A 26 8.34 -0.70 6.46
CA GLU A 26 9.32 -0.14 7.40
C GLU A 26 9.13 -0.70 8.80
N ARG A 27 7.91 -0.70 9.33
CA ARG A 27 7.57 -1.30 10.63
C ARG A 27 7.82 -2.80 10.68
N ALA A 28 7.77 -3.46 9.53
CA ALA A 28 8.08 -4.87 9.38
C ALA A 28 9.58 -5.16 9.19
N GLY A 29 10.44 -4.14 9.06
CA GLY A 29 11.85 -4.33 8.71
C GLY A 29 12.01 -4.96 7.33
N TRP A 30 11.17 -4.55 6.37
CA TRP A 30 11.11 -5.04 4.99
C TRP A 30 10.76 -6.53 4.81
N VAL A 31 10.27 -7.18 5.87
CA VAL A 31 9.75 -8.55 5.80
C VAL A 31 8.28 -8.55 5.36
N GLN A 32 8.01 -8.90 4.11
CA GLN A 32 6.65 -8.90 3.52
C GLN A 32 5.62 -9.68 4.35
N ALA A 33 6.00 -10.84 4.89
CA ALA A 33 5.09 -11.65 5.71
C ALA A 33 4.70 -10.95 7.02
N LYS A 34 5.58 -10.12 7.58
CA LYS A 34 5.29 -9.32 8.78
C LYS A 34 4.46 -8.09 8.42
N ALA A 35 4.76 -7.41 7.31
CA ALA A 35 3.94 -6.30 6.80
C ALA A 35 2.51 -6.74 6.47
N ALA A 36 2.37 -7.93 5.87
CA ALA A 36 1.09 -8.57 5.58
C ALA A 36 0.25 -8.76 6.84
N ARG A 37 0.85 -9.28 7.93
CA ARG A 37 0.18 -9.42 9.22
C ARG A 37 -0.25 -8.06 9.80
N LEU A 38 0.56 -7.02 9.65
CA LEU A 38 0.24 -5.67 10.13
C LEU A 38 -0.94 -5.04 9.37
N ARG A 39 -1.07 -5.29 8.06
CA ARG A 39 -2.19 -4.76 7.25
C ARG A 39 -3.38 -5.71 7.11
N GLY A 40 -3.35 -6.89 7.73
CA GLY A 40 -4.40 -7.90 7.57
C GLY A 40 -4.49 -8.48 6.15
N MET A 41 -3.38 -8.48 5.41
CA MET A 41 -3.28 -9.01 4.05
C MET A 41 -2.52 -10.34 4.05
N THR A 42 -2.58 -11.06 2.94
CA THR A 42 -1.68 -12.20 2.70
C THR A 42 -0.31 -11.70 2.19
N PRO A 43 0.80 -12.44 2.42
CA PRO A 43 2.11 -12.07 1.89
C PRO A 43 2.12 -11.88 0.38
N ARG A 44 1.33 -12.68 -0.34
CA ARG A 44 1.18 -12.59 -1.80
C ARG A 44 0.52 -11.28 -2.21
N GLN A 45 -0.52 -10.84 -1.50
CA GLN A 45 -1.19 -9.57 -1.79
C GLN A 45 -0.27 -8.37 -1.55
N ILE A 46 0.52 -8.38 -0.47
CA ILE A 46 1.55 -7.35 -0.25
C ILE A 46 2.55 -7.36 -1.41
N GLY A 47 3.06 -8.54 -1.82
CA GLY A 47 3.97 -8.65 -2.96
C GLY A 47 3.38 -8.09 -4.26
N TYR A 48 2.09 -8.31 -4.52
CA TYR A 48 1.42 -7.70 -5.67
C TYR A 48 1.26 -6.19 -5.55
N ALA A 49 0.86 -5.69 -4.38
CA ALA A 49 0.66 -4.27 -4.17
C ALA A 49 1.98 -3.49 -4.26
N LEU A 50 3.08 -4.05 -3.73
CA LEU A 50 4.42 -3.49 -3.89
C LEU A 50 4.81 -3.37 -5.37
N LYS A 51 4.55 -4.42 -6.18
CA LYS A 51 4.80 -4.39 -7.63
C LYS A 51 3.93 -3.37 -8.35
N LYS A 52 2.63 -3.30 -8.01
CA LYS A 52 1.67 -2.32 -8.57
C LYS A 52 2.18 -0.89 -8.35
N HIS A 53 2.69 -0.61 -7.15
CA HIS A 53 3.13 0.73 -6.73
C HIS A 53 4.62 1.02 -6.97
N GLY A 54 5.34 0.12 -7.65
CA GLY A 54 6.76 0.28 -7.94
C GLY A 54 7.65 0.36 -6.70
N ILE A 55 7.25 -0.25 -5.59
CA ILE A 55 8.04 -0.29 -4.35
C ILE A 55 9.02 -1.46 -4.44
N THR A 56 10.31 -1.15 -4.58
CA THR A 56 11.38 -2.15 -4.60
C THR A 56 11.64 -2.66 -3.19
N VAL A 57 11.70 -3.98 -3.05
CA VAL A 57 12.07 -4.64 -1.80
C VAL A 57 13.52 -5.06 -1.95
N GLU A 58 14.43 -4.44 -1.22
CA GLU A 58 15.79 -4.95 -1.14
C GLU A 58 15.75 -6.31 -0.45
N LYS A 59 16.17 -7.34 -1.18
CA LYS A 59 16.36 -8.68 -0.62
C LYS A 59 17.70 -8.66 0.09
N PHE A 60 17.66 -8.65 1.42
CA PHE A 60 18.82 -8.93 2.27
C PHE A 60 18.93 -10.43 2.53
#